data_AF-A0A7W6CHC2-F1
#
_entry.id   AF-A0A7W6CHC2-F1
#
_cell.length_a   1.000
_cell.length_b   1.000
_cell.length_c   1.000
_cell.angle_alpha   90.00
_cell.angle_beta   90.00
_cell.angle_gamma   90.00
#
_symmetry.space_group_name_H-M   'P 1'
#
loop_
_entity.id
_entity.type
_entity.pdbx_description
1 polymer ?
#
loop_
_entity_poly.entity_id
_entity_poly.type
_entity_poly.pdbx_seq_one_letter_code
_entity_poly.pdbx_strand_id
1 'polypeptide(L)'
;MANPKISYPATFTPAHAMAFASADNTAATVSAGNPLPVALGDGALAGLGAMGDAAASSDTASVGLIALFKRLLGKLPAGIGQKPAAASLPVVLASDQGAIPALVDAVSDGATTNGSATSAATVVTLNTAGFGGGSFQITGIGTSNTVSFEQSNDNATWIALPVNPASATTAAPVTTATATGLFNFIATAAYVRARVSTYGSGTVAIAATQKRNRAVADQIAAAVLTTSSAQVGYTLNNTGYTDSTAALAASATYTGTGRATTGLVYATRFKARAYADAAGALYIDQSLDSGSTWQVVASGAMAAGTALDLNVAITGAFGSANQFRVRCVNGAAAQTLLRLSSVYTTA
;
A
#
# COMPACT_ATOMS: atom_id res chain seq x y z
N MET A 1 -102.35 20.14 -69.24
CA MET A 1 -101.96 18.98 -70.07
C MET A 1 -100.60 18.53 -69.62
N ALA A 2 -100.41 17.23 -69.71
CA ALA A 2 -99.11 16.63 -69.53
C ALA A 2 -98.07 17.16 -70.55
N ASN A 3 -96.78 16.97 -70.21
CA ASN A 3 -95.63 16.86 -71.11
C ASN A 3 -95.10 18.17 -71.72
N PRO A 4 -93.88 18.23 -72.27
CA PRO A 4 -93.12 17.13 -72.87
C PRO A 4 -91.82 16.76 -72.16
N LYS A 5 -91.72 15.47 -71.85
CA LYS A 5 -90.59 14.57 -72.06
C LYS A 5 -89.41 15.17 -72.84
N ILE A 6 -88.31 15.50 -72.14
CA ILE A 6 -86.99 15.58 -72.77
C ILE A 6 -86.24 14.29 -72.44
N SER A 7 -86.22 13.40 -73.42
CA SER A 7 -85.39 12.21 -73.39
C SER A 7 -83.96 12.62 -73.76
N TYR A 8 -83.09 12.70 -72.75
CA TYR A 8 -81.65 12.82 -72.98
C TYR A 8 -81.05 11.40 -73.10
N PRO A 9 -80.29 11.14 -74.17
CA PRO A 9 -79.60 9.88 -74.38
C PRO A 9 -78.35 9.82 -73.49
N ALA A 10 -77.94 8.60 -73.13
CA ALA A 10 -76.65 8.26 -72.55
C ALA A 10 -76.33 8.83 -71.15
N THR A 11 -76.14 7.93 -70.20
CA THR A 11 -75.15 8.14 -69.13
C THR A 11 -74.07 7.10 -69.38
N PHE A 12 -72.97 7.58 -69.97
CA PHE A 12 -71.73 6.83 -70.09
C PHE A 12 -71.35 6.36 -68.69
N THR A 13 -71.33 5.05 -68.44
CA THR A 13 -70.70 4.48 -67.25
C THR A 13 -69.20 4.83 -67.35
N PRO A 14 -68.64 5.72 -66.51
CA PRO A 14 -67.24 6.06 -66.62
C PRO A 14 -66.43 4.84 -66.20
N ALA A 15 -65.77 4.18 -67.17
CA ALA A 15 -64.82 3.13 -66.89
C ALA A 15 -63.62 3.74 -66.16
N HIS A 16 -63.48 3.45 -64.86
CA HIS A 16 -62.25 3.70 -64.12
C HIS A 16 -61.18 2.65 -64.50
N ALA A 17 -60.92 2.48 -65.80
CA ALA A 17 -59.83 1.64 -66.27
C ALA A 17 -58.56 2.51 -66.32
N MET A 18 -57.75 2.45 -65.27
CA MET A 18 -56.38 2.95 -65.36
C MET A 18 -55.59 1.96 -66.22
N ALA A 19 -55.37 2.31 -67.48
CA ALA A 19 -54.45 1.57 -68.34
C ALA A 19 -53.02 1.90 -67.91
N PHE A 20 -52.27 0.88 -67.49
CA PHE A 20 -50.83 0.98 -67.34
C PHE A 20 -50.20 0.31 -68.56
N ALA A 21 -49.22 0.95 -69.18
CA ALA A 21 -48.45 0.31 -70.25
C ALA A 21 -47.58 -0.79 -69.64
N SER A 22 -47.73 -2.03 -70.11
CA SER A 22 -46.72 -3.07 -69.84
C SER A 22 -45.42 -2.75 -70.57
N ALA A 23 -44.31 -3.40 -70.19
CA ALA A 23 -42.99 -3.11 -70.76
C ALA A 23 -42.89 -3.31 -72.29
N ASP A 24 -43.86 -3.97 -72.91
CA ASP A 24 -44.02 -4.16 -74.36
C ASP A 24 -44.97 -3.14 -75.02
N ASN A 25 -45.40 -2.11 -74.29
CA ASN A 25 -46.37 -1.09 -74.71
C ASN A 25 -47.77 -1.60 -75.06
N THR A 26 -48.14 -2.82 -74.66
CA THR A 26 -49.54 -3.25 -74.77
C THR A 26 -50.36 -2.70 -73.61
N ALA A 27 -51.63 -2.36 -73.86
CA ALA A 27 -52.54 -1.89 -72.82
C ALA A 27 -53.31 -3.10 -72.26
N ALA A 28 -53.06 -3.45 -71.00
CA ALA A 28 -53.82 -4.48 -70.29
C ALA A 28 -54.77 -3.82 -69.27
N THR A 29 -56.02 -4.26 -69.26
CA THR A 29 -57.03 -3.76 -68.30
C THR A 29 -56.88 -4.49 -66.98
N VAL A 30 -56.57 -3.77 -65.90
CA VAL A 30 -56.54 -4.33 -64.55
C VAL A 30 -57.99 -4.58 -64.09
N SER A 31 -58.28 -5.77 -63.60
CA SER A 31 -59.60 -6.14 -63.07
C SER A 31 -59.48 -6.98 -61.81
N ALA A 32 -60.58 -7.20 -61.10
CA ALA A 32 -60.56 -8.09 -59.93
C ALA A 32 -60.13 -9.53 -60.28
N GLY A 33 -60.41 -10.00 -61.50
CA GLY A 33 -59.95 -11.30 -62.00
C GLY A 33 -58.50 -11.30 -62.51
N ASN A 34 -57.89 -10.13 -62.64
CA ASN A 34 -56.50 -9.94 -63.08
C ASN A 34 -55.92 -8.68 -62.42
N PRO A 35 -55.61 -8.74 -61.11
CA PRO A 35 -55.01 -7.60 -60.41
C PRO A 35 -53.58 -7.36 -60.93
N LEU A 36 -53.08 -6.12 -60.76
CA LEU A 36 -51.67 -5.80 -61.04
C LEU A 36 -50.78 -6.81 -60.31
N PRO A 37 -49.75 -7.37 -60.97
CA PRO A 37 -48.76 -8.19 -60.28
C PRO A 37 -47.90 -7.28 -59.40
N VAL A 38 -48.41 -6.92 -58.21
CA VAL A 38 -47.56 -6.49 -57.11
C VAL A 38 -46.95 -7.78 -56.59
N ALA A 39 -45.90 -8.24 -57.26
CA ALA A 39 -45.16 -9.44 -56.88
C ALA A 39 -44.36 -9.17 -55.59
N LEU A 40 -45.09 -8.99 -54.49
CA LEU A 40 -44.61 -9.08 -53.12
C LEU A 40 -45.08 -10.42 -52.54
N GLY A 41 -45.06 -11.48 -53.36
CA GLY A 41 -45.23 -12.84 -52.83
C GLY A 41 -44.11 -13.08 -51.81
N ASP A 42 -44.45 -13.71 -50.69
CA ASP A 42 -43.46 -14.17 -49.71
C ASP A 42 -42.39 -15.01 -50.44
N GLY A 43 -41.14 -14.53 -50.42
CA GLY A 43 -40.02 -15.09 -51.20
C GLY A 43 -39.67 -14.42 -52.54
N ALA A 44 -40.38 -13.37 -52.99
CA ALA A 44 -40.07 -12.69 -54.26
C ALA A 44 -38.77 -11.85 -54.25
N LEU A 45 -38.26 -11.50 -53.06
CA LEU A 45 -36.87 -11.07 -52.87
C LEU A 45 -36.10 -12.13 -52.09
N ALA A 46 -36.02 -13.34 -52.63
CA ALA A 46 -35.20 -14.44 -52.09
C ALA A 46 -33.73 -14.05 -51.84
N GLY A 47 -33.23 -12.95 -52.45
CA GLY A 47 -31.89 -12.40 -52.20
C GLY A 47 -31.78 -11.44 -51.00
N LEU A 48 -32.87 -10.94 -50.43
CA LEU A 48 -32.84 -10.17 -49.19
C LEU A 48 -33.01 -11.13 -48.01
N GLY A 49 -31.95 -11.83 -47.62
CA GLY A 49 -32.02 -12.63 -46.39
C GLY A 49 -31.51 -14.06 -46.48
N ALA A 50 -31.06 -14.54 -47.63
CA ALA A 50 -30.67 -15.93 -47.78
C ALA A 50 -29.50 -16.28 -46.84
N MET A 51 -29.70 -17.29 -45.99
CA MET A 51 -28.65 -17.77 -45.07
C MET A 51 -27.39 -18.24 -45.82
N GLY A 52 -27.52 -18.58 -47.10
CA GLY A 52 -26.43 -18.98 -48.02
C GLY A 52 -25.63 -17.82 -48.64
N ASP A 53 -25.95 -16.55 -48.37
CA ASP A 53 -25.22 -15.42 -48.96
C ASP A 53 -23.71 -15.49 -48.63
N ALA A 54 -22.86 -15.40 -49.66
CA ALA A 54 -21.42 -15.26 -49.45
C ALA A 54 -21.10 -13.93 -48.75
N ALA A 55 -20.01 -13.89 -47.98
CA ALA A 55 -19.53 -12.63 -47.40
C ALA A 55 -19.15 -11.63 -48.52
N ALA A 56 -19.43 -10.34 -48.30
CA ALA A 56 -19.10 -9.30 -49.25
C ALA A 56 -17.59 -9.26 -49.57
N SER A 57 -17.22 -9.34 -50.86
CA SER A 57 -15.82 -9.33 -51.29
C SER A 57 -15.19 -7.93 -51.28
N SER A 58 -15.98 -6.86 -51.38
CA SER A 58 -15.56 -5.45 -51.27
C SER A 58 -16.50 -4.62 -50.37
N ASP A 59 -16.00 -3.51 -49.83
CA ASP A 59 -16.82 -2.49 -49.12
C ASP A 59 -17.67 -1.65 -50.09
N THR A 60 -17.38 -1.74 -51.39
CA THR A 60 -18.11 -1.06 -52.48
C THR A 60 -19.09 -1.98 -53.21
N ALA A 61 -19.23 -3.24 -52.77
CA ALA A 61 -20.08 -4.21 -53.46
C ALA A 61 -21.56 -3.96 -53.13
N SER A 62 -22.42 -3.95 -54.16
CA SER A 62 -23.88 -3.91 -54.01
C SER A 62 -24.42 -5.29 -53.60
N VAL A 63 -24.23 -5.64 -52.34
CA VAL A 63 -24.68 -6.92 -51.74
C VAL A 63 -25.70 -6.70 -50.63
N GLY A 64 -26.40 -7.76 -50.22
CA GLY A 64 -27.32 -7.71 -49.10
C GLY A 64 -26.63 -7.40 -47.77
N LEU A 65 -27.39 -6.86 -46.82
CA LEU A 65 -26.92 -6.49 -45.47
C LEU A 65 -26.27 -7.68 -44.74
N ILE A 66 -26.80 -8.89 -44.93
CA ILE A 66 -26.26 -10.14 -44.35
C ILE A 66 -24.85 -10.44 -44.86
N ALA A 67 -24.58 -10.24 -46.15
CA ALA A 67 -23.25 -10.42 -46.73
C ALA A 67 -22.23 -9.43 -46.14
N LEU A 68 -22.64 -8.20 -45.87
CA LEU A 68 -21.81 -7.19 -45.20
C LEU A 68 -21.54 -7.55 -43.74
N PHE A 69 -22.56 -7.99 -42.99
CA PHE A 69 -22.38 -8.46 -41.61
C PHE A 69 -21.45 -9.68 -41.54
N LYS A 70 -21.60 -10.65 -42.45
CA LYS A 70 -20.68 -11.80 -42.54
C LYS A 70 -19.24 -11.38 -42.80
N ARG A 71 -19.02 -10.39 -43.67
CA ARG A 71 -17.68 -9.81 -43.89
C ARG A 71 -17.15 -9.16 -42.61
N LEU A 72 -17.94 -8.32 -41.94
CA LEU A 72 -17.50 -7.64 -40.72
C LEU A 72 -17.17 -8.63 -39.59
N LEU A 73 -18.01 -9.66 -39.41
CA LEU A 73 -17.75 -10.76 -38.48
C LEU A 73 -16.49 -11.56 -38.84
N GLY A 74 -16.23 -11.78 -40.13
CA GLY A 74 -15.00 -12.41 -40.61
C GLY A 74 -13.75 -11.53 -40.50
N LYS A 75 -13.92 -10.20 -40.37
CA LYS A 75 -12.83 -9.25 -40.08
C LYS A 75 -12.53 -9.14 -38.60
N LEU A 76 -13.44 -9.59 -37.72
CA LEU A 76 -13.09 -9.78 -36.32
C LEU A 76 -12.04 -10.89 -36.24
N PRO A 77 -10.91 -10.67 -35.56
CA PRO A 77 -9.93 -11.72 -35.33
C PRO A 77 -10.62 -12.93 -34.72
N ALA A 78 -10.29 -14.14 -35.19
CA ALA A 78 -10.98 -15.41 -34.85
C ALA A 78 -10.97 -15.80 -33.35
N GLY A 79 -10.53 -14.92 -32.45
CA GLY A 79 -10.79 -15.05 -31.02
C GLY A 79 -10.78 -13.68 -30.37
N ILE A 80 -11.98 -13.15 -30.13
CA ILE A 80 -12.23 -12.14 -29.10
C ILE A 80 -12.39 -12.92 -27.80
N GLY A 81 -11.46 -12.74 -26.86
CA GLY A 81 -11.43 -13.48 -25.60
C GLY A 81 -10.01 -13.62 -25.04
N GLN A 82 -9.89 -14.22 -23.86
CA GLN A 82 -8.58 -14.51 -23.26
C GLN A 82 -7.82 -15.53 -24.12
N LYS A 83 -6.70 -15.11 -24.69
CA LYS A 83 -5.75 -15.99 -25.39
C LYS A 83 -4.48 -16.13 -24.57
N PRO A 84 -3.74 -17.24 -24.71
CA PRO A 84 -2.34 -17.31 -24.29
C PRO A 84 -1.57 -16.14 -24.90
N ALA A 85 -0.67 -15.52 -24.13
CA ALA A 85 0.03 -14.29 -24.52
C ALA A 85 0.70 -14.35 -25.91
N ALA A 86 1.16 -15.53 -26.33
CA ALA A 86 1.78 -15.77 -27.64
C ALA A 86 0.81 -15.59 -28.84
N ALA A 87 -0.50 -15.63 -28.62
CA ALA A 87 -1.55 -15.46 -29.64
C ALA A 87 -2.36 -14.17 -29.44
N SER A 88 -1.95 -13.31 -28.51
CA SER A 88 -2.53 -11.99 -28.31
C SER A 88 -2.05 -11.03 -29.40
N LEU A 89 -2.93 -10.12 -29.82
CA LEU A 89 -2.53 -9.03 -30.70
C LEU A 89 -1.58 -8.08 -29.95
N PRO A 90 -0.59 -7.46 -30.64
CA PRO A 90 0.22 -6.43 -30.03
C PRO A 90 -0.66 -5.31 -29.46
N VAL A 91 -0.50 -5.01 -28.18
CA VAL A 91 -1.10 -3.81 -27.58
C VAL A 91 -0.15 -2.66 -27.89
N VAL A 92 -0.57 -1.76 -28.77
CA VAL A 92 0.14 -0.50 -29.00
C VAL A 92 -0.25 0.44 -27.86
N LEU A 93 0.71 0.74 -26.99
CA LEU A 93 0.55 1.82 -26.02
C LEU A 93 0.50 3.14 -26.77
N ALA A 94 -0.46 3.99 -26.44
CA ALA A 94 -0.56 5.29 -27.07
C ALA A 94 0.71 6.09 -26.73
N SER A 95 1.29 6.79 -27.70
CA SER A 95 2.56 7.50 -27.52
C SER A 95 2.51 8.64 -26.50
N ASP A 96 1.29 9.05 -26.11
CA ASP A 96 0.98 10.05 -25.09
C ASP A 96 0.74 9.43 -23.70
N GLN A 97 0.65 8.10 -23.57
CA GLN A 97 0.85 7.44 -22.29
C GLN A 97 2.32 7.58 -21.94
N GLY A 98 2.63 8.66 -21.21
CA GLY A 98 3.93 8.85 -20.56
C GLY A 98 4.38 7.53 -19.92
N ALA A 99 5.69 7.27 -20.01
CA ALA A 99 6.32 6.01 -19.61
C ALA A 99 5.56 5.34 -18.46
N ILE A 100 5.01 4.13 -18.70
CA ILE A 100 4.43 3.33 -17.62
C ILE A 100 5.49 3.32 -16.51
N PRO A 101 5.19 3.83 -15.30
CA PRO A 101 6.14 3.81 -14.21
C PRO A 101 6.27 2.37 -13.75
N ALA A 102 7.05 1.57 -14.48
CA ALA A 102 7.74 0.47 -13.88
C ALA A 102 8.67 1.15 -12.86
N LEU A 103 8.45 0.90 -11.57
CA LEU A 103 9.50 1.05 -10.58
C LEU A 103 10.60 0.07 -11.01
N VAL A 104 11.43 0.48 -11.96
CA VAL A 104 12.62 -0.26 -12.35
C VAL A 104 13.59 0.01 -11.23
N ASP A 105 13.48 -0.81 -10.20
CA ASP A 105 14.60 -1.06 -9.33
C ASP A 105 15.77 -1.45 -10.25
N ALA A 106 16.75 -0.56 -10.38
CA ALA A 106 17.72 -0.61 -11.47
C ALA A 106 18.70 -1.79 -11.35
N VAL A 107 18.61 -2.57 -10.27
CA VAL A 107 19.49 -3.71 -9.98
C VAL A 107 18.69 -4.93 -9.55
N SER A 108 19.21 -6.13 -9.84
CA SER A 108 18.61 -7.40 -9.39
C SER A 108 18.86 -7.64 -7.91
N ASP A 109 17.92 -8.26 -7.21
CA ASP A 109 18.16 -8.63 -5.80
C ASP A 109 19.16 -9.77 -5.69
N GLY A 110 19.93 -9.75 -4.61
CA GLY A 110 20.81 -10.85 -4.26
C GLY A 110 22.05 -10.97 -5.15
N ALA A 111 22.57 -9.87 -5.67
CA ALA A 111 23.82 -9.89 -6.41
C ALA A 111 24.95 -10.39 -5.50
N THR A 112 25.59 -11.51 -5.87
CA THR A 112 26.63 -12.17 -5.07
C THR A 112 28.03 -11.97 -5.63
N THR A 113 29.01 -11.77 -4.77
CA THR A 113 30.44 -11.74 -5.12
C THR A 113 31.21 -12.59 -4.12
N ASN A 114 32.02 -13.52 -4.61
CA ASN A 114 32.77 -14.46 -3.79
C ASN A 114 34.27 -14.20 -3.94
N GLY A 115 35.01 -14.34 -2.84
CA GLY A 115 36.46 -14.19 -2.84
C GLY A 115 37.10 -15.04 -1.76
N SER A 116 38.41 -15.27 -1.91
CA SER A 116 39.22 -15.90 -0.89
C SER A 116 40.64 -15.34 -0.88
N ALA A 117 41.30 -15.40 0.27
CA ALA A 117 42.68 -14.98 0.43
C ALA A 117 43.44 -15.95 1.34
N THR A 118 44.72 -16.16 1.01
CA THR A 118 45.71 -16.92 1.80
C THR A 118 46.87 -16.01 2.23
N SER A 119 46.58 -14.72 2.37
CA SER A 119 47.50 -13.67 2.81
C SER A 119 46.70 -12.46 3.30
N ALA A 120 47.39 -11.43 3.82
CA ALA A 120 46.78 -10.14 4.13
C ALA A 120 46.45 -9.40 2.81
N ALA A 121 45.21 -9.54 2.35
CA ALA A 121 44.75 -8.96 1.09
C ALA A 121 43.25 -8.62 1.14
N THR A 122 42.79 -7.80 0.18
CA THR A 122 41.36 -7.59 -0.06
C THR A 122 40.74 -8.89 -0.58
N VAL A 123 39.64 -9.33 0.03
CA VAL A 123 38.94 -10.57 -0.35
C VAL A 123 37.83 -10.26 -1.35
N VAL A 124 37.03 -9.24 -1.07
CA VAL A 124 35.91 -8.79 -1.91
C VAL A 124 35.77 -7.27 -1.82
N THR A 125 35.43 -6.64 -2.95
CA THR A 125 35.02 -5.23 -3.05
C THR A 125 33.73 -5.16 -3.84
N LEU A 126 32.75 -4.37 -3.35
CA LEU A 126 31.43 -4.22 -3.95
C LEU A 126 31.18 -2.75 -4.29
N ASN A 127 30.52 -2.50 -5.43
CA ASN A 127 29.94 -1.20 -5.78
C ASN A 127 28.49 -1.19 -5.29
N THR A 128 28.13 -0.22 -4.44
CA THR A 128 26.81 -0.17 -3.80
C THR A 128 25.76 0.58 -4.62
N ALA A 129 26.08 1.06 -5.83
CA ALA A 129 25.14 1.78 -6.69
C ALA A 129 23.85 0.96 -6.94
N GLY A 130 22.71 1.53 -6.54
CA GLY A 130 21.38 0.91 -6.67
C GLY A 130 21.00 -0.04 -5.52
N PHE A 131 21.90 -0.32 -4.59
CA PHE A 131 21.66 -1.22 -3.45
C PHE A 131 21.52 -0.45 -2.14
N GLY A 132 20.64 -0.92 -1.24
CA GLY A 132 20.47 -0.33 0.10
C GLY A 132 21.46 -0.87 1.13
N GLY A 133 22.05 -2.02 0.84
CA GLY A 133 22.99 -2.70 1.74
C GLY A 133 23.22 -4.14 1.33
N GLY A 134 23.64 -4.96 2.28
CA GLY A 134 23.95 -6.36 2.02
C GLY A 134 24.52 -7.08 3.22
N SER A 135 25.19 -8.20 2.95
CA SER A 135 25.91 -8.96 3.96
C SER A 135 27.23 -9.53 3.44
N PHE A 136 28.18 -9.71 4.35
CA PHE A 136 29.37 -10.53 4.17
C PHE A 136 29.19 -11.82 4.95
N GLN A 137 29.19 -12.97 4.27
CA GLN A 137 29.27 -14.28 4.90
C GLN A 137 30.73 -14.75 4.88
N ILE A 138 31.35 -14.80 6.05
CA ILE A 138 32.66 -15.42 6.23
C ILE A 138 32.42 -16.93 6.36
N THR A 139 32.75 -17.68 5.31
CA THR A 139 32.55 -19.14 5.25
C THR A 139 33.77 -19.92 5.73
N GLY A 140 34.94 -19.29 5.72
CA GLY A 140 36.16 -19.80 6.35
C GLY A 140 37.02 -18.63 6.79
N ILE A 141 37.63 -18.71 7.97
CA ILE A 141 38.48 -17.63 8.50
C ILE A 141 39.90 -18.09 8.83
N GLY A 142 40.23 -19.38 8.75
CA GLY A 142 41.55 -19.89 9.14
C GLY A 142 41.90 -19.63 10.62
N THR A 143 43.18 -19.68 10.97
CA THR A 143 43.66 -19.50 12.35
C THR A 143 44.29 -18.12 12.51
N SER A 144 43.90 -17.40 13.56
CA SER A 144 44.45 -16.08 13.92
C SER A 144 44.38 -15.03 12.81
N ASN A 145 43.40 -15.14 11.90
CA ASN A 145 43.13 -14.10 10.91
C ASN A 145 42.10 -13.10 11.45
N THR A 146 42.24 -11.85 11.02
CA THR A 146 41.27 -10.78 11.26
C THR A 146 40.81 -10.22 9.92
N VAL A 147 39.49 -10.21 9.70
CA VAL A 147 38.85 -9.54 8.58
C VAL A 147 38.44 -8.15 9.02
N SER A 148 38.82 -7.12 8.29
CA SER A 148 38.35 -5.73 8.45
C SER A 148 37.32 -5.39 7.38
N PHE A 149 36.23 -4.75 7.82
CA PHE A 149 35.20 -4.21 6.94
C PHE A 149 35.44 -2.72 6.73
N GLU A 150 35.42 -2.29 5.48
CA GLU A 150 35.79 -0.93 5.10
C GLU A 150 34.84 -0.38 4.03
N GLN A 151 34.75 0.95 3.96
CA GLN A 151 33.95 1.68 3.00
C GLN A 151 34.70 2.88 2.42
N SER A 152 34.31 3.30 1.21
CA SER A 152 34.98 4.36 0.45
C SER A 152 34.05 5.01 -0.57
N ASN A 153 34.25 6.30 -0.88
CA ASN A 153 33.60 6.99 -2.00
C ASN A 153 34.50 7.12 -3.23
N ASP A 154 35.81 6.96 -3.09
CA ASP A 154 36.82 7.16 -4.14
C ASP A 154 37.51 5.85 -4.56
N ASN A 155 37.15 4.72 -3.92
CA ASN A 155 37.77 3.40 -4.09
C ASN A 155 39.28 3.36 -3.77
N ALA A 156 39.82 4.38 -3.10
CA ALA A 156 41.24 4.54 -2.82
C ALA A 156 41.50 4.77 -1.34
N THR A 157 40.74 5.68 -0.73
CA THR A 157 40.78 6.00 0.69
C THR A 157 39.70 5.22 1.41
N TRP A 158 40.09 4.40 2.38
CA TRP A 158 39.21 3.46 3.05
C TRP A 158 39.09 3.80 4.54
N ILE A 159 37.86 3.88 5.02
CA ILE A 159 37.54 4.05 6.44
C ILE A 159 36.80 2.81 6.94
N ALA A 160 36.78 2.62 8.26
CA ALA A 160 36.07 1.50 8.86
C ALA A 160 34.57 1.54 8.51
N LEU A 161 34.02 0.38 8.13
CA LEU A 161 32.59 0.16 7.95
C LEU A 161 32.05 -0.58 9.17
N PRO A 162 31.14 0.02 9.95
CA PRO A 162 30.39 -0.70 10.96
C PRO A 162 29.48 -1.74 10.29
N VAL A 163 29.54 -2.97 10.77
CA VAL A 163 28.68 -4.08 10.36
C VAL A 163 28.02 -4.73 11.57
N ASN A 164 26.81 -5.27 11.41
CA ASN A 164 26.12 -5.97 12.48
C ASN A 164 26.26 -7.49 12.30
N PRO A 165 26.86 -8.20 13.28
CA PRO A 165 26.85 -9.66 13.28
C PRO A 165 25.42 -10.19 13.38
N ALA A 166 25.01 -11.07 12.47
CA ALA A 166 23.67 -11.69 12.49
C ALA A 166 23.56 -12.84 13.50
N SER A 167 24.57 -13.06 14.34
CA SER A 167 24.63 -14.16 15.32
C SER A 167 23.80 -13.91 16.58
N ALA A 168 23.35 -12.68 16.83
CA ALA A 168 22.48 -12.35 17.96
C ALA A 168 21.62 -11.11 17.65
N THR A 169 20.41 -11.07 18.19
CA THR A 169 19.44 -9.98 18.01
C THR A 169 19.89 -8.63 18.60
N THR A 170 20.88 -8.63 19.48
CA THR A 170 21.41 -7.44 20.18
C THR A 170 22.91 -7.23 19.94
N ALA A 171 23.49 -7.85 18.91
CA ALA A 171 24.91 -7.71 18.62
C ALA A 171 25.26 -6.25 18.31
N ALA A 172 26.21 -5.70 19.07
CA ALA A 172 26.74 -4.37 18.81
C ALA A 172 27.45 -4.33 17.44
N PRO A 173 27.42 -3.20 16.72
CA PRO A 173 28.17 -3.05 15.48
C PRO A 173 29.68 -3.28 15.72
N VAL A 174 30.31 -4.00 14.79
CA VAL A 174 31.75 -4.27 14.79
C VAL A 174 32.36 -3.81 13.48
N THR A 175 33.67 -3.61 13.44
CA THR A 175 34.41 -3.27 12.21
C THR A 175 35.38 -4.37 11.79
N THR A 176 35.48 -5.43 12.60
CA THR A 176 36.33 -6.58 12.33
C THR A 176 35.66 -7.89 12.74
N ALA A 177 36.14 -9.01 12.20
CA ALA A 177 35.71 -10.35 12.55
C ALA A 177 36.91 -11.31 12.64
N THR A 178 36.88 -12.21 13.62
CA THR A 178 37.87 -13.28 13.84
C THR A 178 37.25 -14.68 13.85
N ALA A 179 35.94 -14.77 13.56
CA ALA A 179 35.18 -16.01 13.45
C ALA A 179 34.34 -16.02 12.17
N THR A 180 33.95 -17.22 11.72
CA THR A 180 32.95 -17.39 10.66
C THR A 180 31.60 -16.84 11.11
N GLY A 181 30.84 -16.27 10.17
CA GLY A 181 29.55 -15.67 10.49
C GLY A 181 28.98 -14.84 9.34
N LEU A 182 27.78 -14.31 9.56
CA LEU A 182 27.12 -13.38 8.65
C LEU A 182 27.17 -11.98 9.26
N PHE A 183 27.59 -11.00 8.48
CA PHE A 183 27.79 -9.61 8.91
C PHE A 183 27.04 -8.68 7.96
N ASN A 184 25.99 -8.03 8.46
CA ASN A 184 25.12 -7.17 7.68
C ASN A 184 25.68 -5.74 7.61
N PHE A 185 25.52 -5.07 6.47
CA PHE A 185 25.92 -3.68 6.26
C PHE A 185 24.83 -2.90 5.54
N ILE A 186 24.86 -1.57 5.70
CA ILE A 186 24.08 -0.62 4.91
C ILE A 186 25.02 0.11 3.95
N ALA A 187 24.54 0.41 2.76
CA ALA A 187 25.26 1.20 1.78
C ALA A 187 25.28 2.68 2.21
N THR A 188 26.34 3.10 2.91
CA THR A 188 26.57 4.52 3.27
C THR A 188 27.64 5.20 2.42
N ALA A 189 28.38 4.44 1.61
CA ALA A 189 29.40 4.93 0.68
C ALA A 189 29.32 4.16 -0.65
N ALA A 190 29.94 4.69 -1.72
CA ALA A 190 29.90 4.11 -3.07
C ALA A 190 30.51 2.70 -3.17
N TYR A 191 31.46 2.39 -2.29
CA TYR A 191 32.14 1.11 -2.25
C TYR A 191 32.22 0.58 -0.82
N VAL A 192 32.08 -0.73 -0.69
CA VAL A 192 32.37 -1.48 0.55
C VAL A 192 33.28 -2.65 0.24
N ARG A 193 34.12 -3.04 1.20
CA ARG A 193 35.00 -4.19 1.03
C ARG A 193 35.23 -4.94 2.33
N ALA A 194 35.60 -6.20 2.21
CA ALA A 194 36.15 -7.00 3.28
C ALA A 194 37.59 -7.40 2.93
N ARG A 195 38.53 -7.14 3.82
CA ARG A 195 39.95 -7.49 3.64
C ARG A 195 40.51 -8.23 4.84
N VAL A 196 41.48 -9.09 4.62
CA VAL A 196 42.29 -9.67 5.70
C VAL A 196 43.30 -8.62 6.15
N SER A 197 43.11 -8.07 7.35
CA SER A 197 43.99 -7.05 7.93
C SER A 197 45.09 -7.64 8.81
N THR A 198 44.86 -8.83 9.36
CA THR A 198 45.88 -9.64 10.04
C THR A 198 45.78 -11.05 9.48
N TYR A 199 46.90 -11.57 8.98
CA TYR A 199 46.98 -12.93 8.46
C TYR A 199 47.82 -13.80 9.39
N GLY A 200 47.22 -14.87 9.90
CA GLY A 200 47.89 -15.98 10.58
C GLY A 200 48.13 -17.11 9.59
N SER A 201 47.19 -18.05 9.49
CA SER A 201 47.29 -19.18 8.55
C SER A 201 45.93 -19.66 8.05
N GLY A 202 45.94 -20.48 7.00
CA GLY A 202 44.75 -21.02 6.35
C GLY A 202 44.17 -20.09 5.29
N THR A 203 42.92 -20.36 4.89
CA THR A 203 42.20 -19.61 3.86
C THR A 203 41.06 -18.83 4.49
N VAL A 204 41.00 -17.53 4.21
CA VAL A 204 39.81 -16.71 4.47
C VAL A 204 38.94 -16.74 3.22
N ALA A 205 37.67 -17.13 3.35
CA ALA A 205 36.70 -17.19 2.27
C ALA A 205 35.46 -16.38 2.65
N ILE A 206 35.03 -15.50 1.73
CA ILE A 206 33.91 -14.59 1.94
C ILE A 206 32.98 -14.64 0.74
N ALA A 207 31.70 -14.87 0.99
CA ALA A 207 30.63 -14.66 0.03
C ALA A 207 29.86 -13.40 0.44
N ALA A 208 29.85 -12.38 -0.40
CA ALA A 208 29.12 -11.16 -0.14
C ALA A 208 27.87 -11.08 -1.02
N THR A 209 26.79 -10.54 -0.49
CA THR A 209 25.51 -10.38 -1.21
C THR A 209 24.98 -8.98 -1.04
N GLN A 210 24.55 -8.34 -2.13
CA GLN A 210 23.91 -7.04 -2.11
C GLN A 210 22.39 -7.17 -2.25
N LYS A 211 21.67 -6.34 -1.50
CA LYS A 211 20.21 -6.31 -1.45
C LYS A 211 19.67 -5.01 -2.00
N ARG A 212 18.59 -5.11 -2.77
CA ARG A 212 17.94 -3.94 -3.39
C ARG A 212 17.51 -2.95 -2.33
N ASN A 213 17.59 -1.67 -2.68
CA ASN A 213 17.10 -0.60 -1.81
C ASN A 213 15.58 -0.74 -1.70
N ARG A 214 15.10 -1.17 -0.52
CA ARG A 214 13.68 -1.13 -0.19
C ARG A 214 13.51 -0.04 0.85
N ALA A 215 12.89 1.07 0.46
CA ALA A 215 12.74 2.30 1.25
C ALA A 215 12.28 2.11 2.71
N VAL A 216 11.62 1.00 3.04
CA VAL A 216 11.14 0.69 4.40
C VAL A 216 12.18 -0.10 5.23
N ALA A 217 13.00 -0.94 4.60
CA ALA A 217 14.01 -1.74 5.28
C ALA A 217 15.26 -0.92 5.63
N ASP A 218 15.65 0.02 4.77
CA ASP A 218 16.83 0.86 4.99
C ASP A 218 16.64 1.83 6.17
N GLN A 219 15.43 2.35 6.39
CA GLN A 219 15.14 3.20 7.56
C GLN A 219 15.19 2.43 8.88
N ILE A 220 14.65 1.20 8.89
CA ILE A 220 14.64 0.34 10.08
C ILE A 220 16.07 -0.14 10.37
N ALA A 221 16.78 -0.62 9.36
CA ALA A 221 18.16 -1.07 9.52
C ALA A 221 19.07 0.09 9.95
N ALA A 222 18.92 1.30 9.38
CA ALA A 222 19.70 2.47 9.79
C ALA A 222 19.44 2.86 11.25
N ALA A 223 18.20 2.78 11.72
CA ALA A 223 17.86 3.00 13.13
C ALA A 223 18.51 1.95 14.06
N VAL A 224 18.47 0.66 13.69
CA VAL A 224 19.15 -0.41 14.46
C VAL A 224 20.66 -0.18 14.51
N LEU A 225 21.28 0.18 13.38
CA LEU A 225 22.74 0.38 13.30
C LEU A 225 23.22 1.61 14.07
N THR A 226 22.41 2.67 14.15
CA THR A 226 22.76 3.91 14.84
C THR A 226 22.43 3.89 16.33
N THR A 227 21.37 3.21 16.74
CA THR A 227 20.87 3.27 18.13
C THR A 227 20.75 1.91 18.80
N SER A 228 21.22 0.83 18.15
CA SER A 228 21.07 -0.57 18.61
C SER A 228 19.62 -1.00 18.86
N SER A 229 18.66 -0.24 18.32
CA SER A 229 17.24 -0.54 18.39
C SER A 229 16.52 0.10 17.21
N ALA A 230 15.46 -0.52 16.70
CA ALA A 230 14.53 0.16 15.80
C ALA A 230 13.13 -0.18 16.25
N GLN A 231 12.33 0.85 16.51
CA GLN A 231 10.92 0.66 16.85
C GLN A 231 10.13 0.57 15.55
N VAL A 232 9.72 -0.64 15.20
CA VAL A 232 8.88 -0.93 14.04
C VAL A 232 7.45 -1.08 14.52
N GLY A 233 6.59 -0.13 14.17
CA GLY A 233 5.20 -0.10 14.66
C GLY A 233 5.17 0.27 16.15
N TYR A 234 5.01 1.55 16.44
CA TYR A 234 4.75 2.00 17.80
C TYR A 234 3.32 1.59 18.19
N THR A 235 3.19 0.53 18.98
CA THR A 235 1.91 0.15 19.61
C THR A 235 2.02 0.18 21.14
N LEU A 236 2.74 1.16 21.70
CA LEU A 236 2.62 1.48 23.12
C LEU A 236 1.63 2.63 23.26
N ASN A 237 0.35 2.29 23.14
CA ASN A 237 -0.76 3.22 23.33
C ASN A 237 -0.98 3.58 24.80
N ASN A 238 -0.34 2.85 25.72
CA ASN A 238 -0.57 2.94 27.15
C ASN A 238 0.75 2.89 27.95
N THR A 239 1.06 3.94 28.70
CA THR A 239 2.15 3.93 29.70
C THR A 239 1.54 4.05 31.09
N GLY A 240 1.49 2.94 31.82
CA GLY A 240 0.88 2.84 33.15
C GLY A 240 1.91 2.95 34.27
N TYR A 241 1.46 3.48 35.41
CA TYR A 241 2.28 3.70 36.59
C TYR A 241 1.54 3.27 37.84
N THR A 242 2.22 2.57 38.74
CA THR A 242 1.76 2.40 40.13
C THR A 242 2.30 3.59 40.92
N ASP A 243 1.41 4.47 41.37
CA ASP A 243 1.81 5.69 42.08
C ASP A 243 2.02 5.41 43.57
N SER A 244 1.07 4.74 44.23
CA SER A 244 1.22 4.38 45.64
C SER A 244 0.36 3.19 46.03
N THR A 245 0.91 2.38 46.95
CA THR A 245 0.18 1.36 47.71
C THR A 245 0.26 1.59 49.22
N ALA A 246 0.93 2.66 49.65
CA ALA A 246 1.08 3.01 51.06
C ALA A 246 -0.19 3.70 51.56
N ALA A 247 -0.77 3.16 52.64
CA ALA A 247 -1.94 3.74 53.28
C ALA A 247 -1.63 5.13 53.86
N LEU A 248 -2.56 6.07 53.71
CA LEU A 248 -2.41 7.43 54.23
C LEU A 248 -3.01 7.57 55.62
N ALA A 249 -2.31 8.28 56.50
CA ALA A 249 -2.86 8.71 57.79
C ALA A 249 -4.05 9.66 57.60
N ALA A 250 -4.81 9.91 58.66
CA ALA A 250 -5.91 10.87 58.65
C ALA A 250 -5.44 12.24 58.12
N SER A 251 -6.19 12.80 57.16
CA SER A 251 -5.91 14.08 56.51
C SER A 251 -4.57 14.18 55.77
N ALA A 252 -3.83 13.08 55.61
CA ALA A 252 -2.56 13.07 54.89
C ALA A 252 -2.79 13.17 53.38
N THR A 253 -1.79 13.70 52.67
CA THR A 253 -1.80 13.86 51.21
C THR A 253 -0.63 13.13 50.59
N TYR A 254 -0.92 12.35 49.55
CA TYR A 254 0.08 11.85 48.61
C TYR A 254 0.13 12.75 47.37
N THR A 255 1.32 13.17 46.98
CA THR A 255 1.56 13.92 45.74
C THR A 255 2.51 13.11 44.86
N GLY A 256 2.04 12.68 43.70
CA GLY A 256 2.82 11.89 42.76
C GLY A 256 3.88 12.69 42.01
N THR A 257 4.78 11.98 41.34
CA THR A 257 5.79 12.56 40.46
C THR A 257 5.15 13.16 39.21
N GLY A 258 5.62 14.34 38.78
CA GLY A 258 5.24 14.94 37.50
C GLY A 258 5.71 14.10 36.32
N ARG A 259 4.80 13.75 35.42
CA ARG A 259 5.08 12.90 34.25
C ARG A 259 4.97 13.74 33.00
N ALA A 260 6.06 13.96 32.28
CA ALA A 260 6.04 14.72 31.03
C ALA A 260 5.27 13.99 29.92
N THR A 261 4.77 14.76 28.96
CA THR A 261 4.12 14.25 27.75
C THR A 261 5.11 13.97 26.61
N THR A 262 6.41 14.23 26.80
CA THR A 262 7.47 13.97 25.84
C THR A 262 7.54 12.49 25.47
N GLY A 263 7.58 12.18 24.17
CA GLY A 263 7.69 10.80 23.67
C GLY A 263 6.38 10.01 23.65
N LEU A 264 5.26 10.62 24.05
CA LEU A 264 3.93 9.99 24.00
C LEU A 264 3.23 10.31 22.68
N VAL A 265 3.71 9.72 21.58
CA VAL A 265 3.32 10.12 20.20
C VAL A 265 1.82 9.97 19.90
N TYR A 266 1.06 9.22 20.71
CA TYR A 266 -0.38 9.00 20.48
C TYR A 266 -1.27 9.08 21.73
N ALA A 267 -0.73 9.31 22.93
CA ALA A 267 -1.59 9.43 24.11
C ALA A 267 -2.46 10.69 24.00
N THR A 268 -3.78 10.53 24.14
CA THR A 268 -4.73 11.65 24.11
C THR A 268 -5.29 11.96 25.49
N ARG A 269 -5.05 11.08 26.46
CA ARG A 269 -5.62 11.17 27.80
C ARG A 269 -4.64 10.77 28.89
N PHE A 270 -4.80 11.42 30.05
CA PHE A 270 -4.24 10.99 31.32
C PHE A 270 -5.38 10.51 32.22
N LYS A 271 -5.29 9.25 32.67
CA LYS A 271 -6.27 8.64 33.57
C LYS A 271 -5.62 8.34 34.91
N ALA A 272 -6.40 8.46 35.98
CA ALA A 272 -6.01 8.12 37.33
C ALA A 272 -7.10 7.26 37.97
N ARG A 273 -6.69 6.20 38.67
CA ARG A 273 -7.58 5.34 39.46
C ARG A 273 -7.08 5.28 40.89
N ALA A 274 -7.97 5.54 41.84
CA ALA A 274 -7.72 5.35 43.26
C ALA A 274 -8.78 4.44 43.89
N TYR A 275 -8.34 3.54 44.76
CA TYR A 275 -9.19 2.80 45.67
C TYR A 275 -8.62 2.93 47.08
N ALA A 276 -9.47 3.24 48.06
CA ALA A 276 -9.09 3.21 49.46
C ALA A 276 -10.25 2.70 50.33
N ASP A 277 -9.92 2.21 51.52
CA ASP A 277 -10.88 1.75 52.53
C ASP A 277 -11.43 2.90 53.40
N ALA A 278 -10.89 4.12 53.27
CA ALA A 278 -11.42 5.34 53.87
C ALA A 278 -11.80 6.36 52.79
N ALA A 279 -12.76 7.24 53.13
CA ALA A 279 -13.18 8.32 52.23
C ALA A 279 -12.06 9.37 52.08
N GLY A 280 -11.98 9.98 50.90
CA GLY A 280 -10.98 11.01 50.57
C GLY A 280 -11.29 11.71 49.25
N ALA A 281 -10.27 12.24 48.60
CA ALA A 281 -10.37 12.86 47.29
C ALA A 281 -9.19 12.49 46.39
N LEU A 282 -9.47 12.34 45.09
CA LEU A 282 -8.47 12.16 44.05
C LEU A 282 -8.43 13.42 43.17
N TYR A 283 -7.23 13.80 42.75
CA TYR A 283 -6.97 14.93 41.87
C TYR A 283 -6.02 14.51 40.75
N ILE A 284 -6.23 15.10 39.57
CA ILE A 284 -5.23 15.18 38.51
C ILE A 284 -4.77 16.63 38.46
N ASP A 285 -3.47 16.85 38.67
CA ASP A 285 -2.84 18.15 38.51
C ASP A 285 -2.07 18.17 37.16
N GLN A 286 -2.09 19.32 36.48
CA GLN A 286 -1.30 19.60 35.28
C GLN A 286 -0.29 20.71 35.58
N SER A 287 0.89 20.63 34.98
CA SER A 287 1.89 21.69 34.92
C SER A 287 2.20 22.00 33.45
N LEU A 288 2.43 23.27 33.13
CA LEU A 288 2.85 23.74 31.81
C LEU A 288 4.26 24.36 31.82
N ASP A 289 4.98 24.23 32.94
CA ASP A 289 6.27 24.86 33.22
C ASP A 289 7.27 23.89 33.87
N SER A 290 7.24 22.64 33.40
CA SER A 290 8.15 21.56 33.82
C SER A 290 8.05 21.20 35.30
N GLY A 291 6.87 21.35 35.89
CA GLY A 291 6.57 20.98 37.27
C GLY A 291 6.77 22.10 38.30
N SER A 292 6.98 23.34 37.85
CA SER A 292 7.17 24.49 38.76
C SER A 292 5.85 24.96 39.37
N THR A 293 4.79 25.03 38.56
CA THR A 293 3.42 25.32 39.00
C THR A 293 2.47 24.21 38.58
N TRP A 294 1.44 23.97 39.41
CA TRP A 294 0.48 22.88 39.22
C TRP A 294 -0.94 23.41 39.38
N GLN A 295 -1.78 23.17 38.37
CA GLN A 295 -3.22 23.46 38.41
C GLN A 295 -4.02 22.16 38.48
N VAL A 296 -5.07 22.13 39.29
CA VAL A 296 -6.02 21.00 39.30
C VAL A 296 -6.85 21.03 38.02
N VAL A 297 -6.80 19.96 37.24
CA VAL A 297 -7.56 19.82 35.99
C VAL A 297 -8.69 18.79 36.07
N ALA A 298 -8.65 17.91 37.08
CA ALA A 298 -9.80 17.10 37.47
C ALA A 298 -9.74 16.76 38.96
N SER A 299 -10.90 16.55 39.57
CA SER A 299 -11.02 16.08 40.95
C SER A 299 -12.30 15.27 41.17
N GLY A 300 -12.31 14.41 42.18
CA GLY A 300 -13.50 13.69 42.60
C GLY A 300 -13.39 13.20 44.04
N ALA A 301 -14.54 13.11 44.71
CA ALA A 301 -14.65 12.51 46.04
C ALA A 301 -14.55 10.99 45.93
N MET A 302 -13.59 10.40 46.63
CA MET A 302 -13.39 8.96 46.71
C MET A 302 -14.17 8.44 47.93
N ALA A 303 -15.20 7.63 47.69
CA ALA A 303 -15.94 6.96 48.75
C ALA A 303 -15.13 5.77 49.30
N ALA A 304 -15.28 5.49 50.60
CA ALA A 304 -14.66 4.34 51.24
C ALA A 304 -15.09 3.04 50.55
N GLY A 305 -14.12 2.16 50.27
CA GLY A 305 -14.35 0.85 49.67
C GLY A 305 -14.75 0.89 48.19
N THR A 306 -14.69 2.04 47.51
CA THR A 306 -15.08 2.20 46.10
C THR A 306 -13.95 2.82 45.29
N ALA A 307 -13.70 2.27 44.09
CA ALA A 307 -12.71 2.85 43.19
C ALA A 307 -13.27 4.11 42.52
N LEU A 308 -12.45 5.16 42.46
CA LEU A 308 -12.72 6.37 41.70
C LEU A 308 -11.76 6.46 40.51
N ASP A 309 -12.34 6.67 39.33
CA ASP A 309 -11.62 6.92 38.09
C ASP A 309 -11.77 8.39 37.68
N LEU A 310 -10.65 9.05 37.40
CA LEU A 310 -10.59 10.36 36.77
C LEU A 310 -9.91 10.25 35.42
N ASN A 311 -10.35 11.10 34.48
CA ASN A 311 -9.84 11.12 33.12
C ASN A 311 -9.80 12.57 32.61
N VAL A 312 -8.67 12.97 32.06
CA VAL A 312 -8.52 14.27 31.39
C VAL A 312 -7.94 14.09 29.99
N ALA A 313 -8.43 14.89 29.06
CA ALA A 313 -7.76 15.04 27.77
C ALA A 313 -6.42 15.75 28.00
N ILE A 314 -5.37 15.29 27.30
CA ILE A 314 -4.10 16.00 27.28
C ILE A 314 -4.31 17.27 26.46
N THR A 315 -4.07 18.42 27.07
CA THR A 315 -4.14 19.74 26.45
C THR A 315 -2.76 20.37 26.45
N GLY A 316 -2.45 21.20 25.44
CA GLY A 316 -1.13 21.84 25.28
C GLY A 316 -0.15 21.05 24.40
N ALA A 317 1.06 21.59 24.24
CA ALA A 317 2.09 20.96 23.42
C ALA A 317 2.64 19.67 24.06
N PHE A 318 2.97 18.68 23.23
CA PHE A 318 3.73 17.50 23.66
C PHE A 318 5.17 17.92 23.95
N GLY A 319 5.59 17.82 25.20
CA GLY A 319 6.91 18.26 25.60
C GLY A 319 7.18 18.15 27.10
N SER A 320 8.41 18.48 27.48
CA SER A 320 8.90 18.34 28.85
C SER A 320 8.22 19.29 29.84
N ALA A 321 7.73 20.42 29.31
CA ALA A 321 7.03 21.43 30.09
C ALA A 321 5.61 21.01 30.50
N ASN A 322 4.92 20.23 29.66
CA ASN A 322 3.56 19.79 29.90
C ASN A 322 3.57 18.45 30.65
N GLN A 323 3.21 18.47 31.92
CA GLN A 323 3.27 17.32 32.83
C GLN A 323 1.95 17.08 33.54
N PHE A 324 1.66 15.82 33.83
CA PHE A 324 0.51 15.41 34.66
C PHE A 324 0.98 14.62 35.86
N ARG A 325 0.29 14.76 36.99
CA ARG A 325 0.48 13.93 38.19
C ARG A 325 -0.84 13.65 38.87
N VAL A 326 -0.84 12.60 39.68
CA VAL A 326 -1.95 12.31 40.60
C VAL A 326 -1.65 12.90 41.98
N ARG A 327 -2.71 13.34 42.66
CA ARG A 327 -2.65 13.71 44.07
C ARG A 327 -3.86 13.12 44.79
N CYS A 328 -3.64 12.47 45.92
CA CYS A 328 -4.68 11.85 46.72
C CYS A 328 -4.66 12.46 48.13
N VAL A 329 -5.81 12.95 48.58
CA VAL A 329 -5.99 13.53 49.92
C VAL A 329 -6.90 12.61 50.71
N ASN A 330 -6.41 12.09 51.84
CA ASN A 330 -7.21 11.25 52.71
C ASN A 330 -8.19 12.09 53.55
N GLY A 331 -9.33 11.50 53.90
CA GLY A 331 -10.29 12.09 54.82
C GLY A 331 -9.86 12.00 56.29
N ALA A 332 -10.81 12.23 57.19
CA ALA A 332 -10.55 12.26 58.64
C ALA A 332 -10.21 10.90 59.27
N ALA A 333 -10.52 9.78 58.61
CA ALA A 333 -10.16 8.44 59.05
C ALA A 333 -8.85 7.99 58.39
N ALA A 334 -7.95 7.36 59.15
CA ALA A 334 -6.76 6.75 58.59
C ALA A 334 -7.12 5.57 57.66
N GLN A 335 -6.42 5.44 56.54
CA GLN A 335 -6.55 4.29 55.65
C GLN A 335 -5.80 3.10 56.21
N THR A 336 -6.27 1.89 55.90
CA THR A 336 -5.48 0.66 56.01
C THR A 336 -5.10 0.11 54.65
N LEU A 337 -5.72 0.62 53.58
CA LEU A 337 -5.46 0.22 52.19
C LEU A 337 -5.57 1.41 51.23
N LEU A 338 -4.55 1.60 50.40
CA LEU A 338 -4.59 2.47 49.22
C LEU A 338 -4.08 1.72 47.99
N ARG A 339 -4.73 1.92 46.85
CA ARG A 339 -4.23 1.53 45.53
C ARG A 339 -4.40 2.70 44.59
N LEU A 340 -3.30 3.34 44.22
CA LEU A 340 -3.27 4.50 43.35
C LEU A 340 -2.42 4.21 42.12
N SER A 341 -2.98 4.47 40.94
CA SER A 341 -2.31 4.27 39.66
C SER A 341 -2.74 5.31 38.63
N SER A 342 -1.87 5.59 37.67
CA SER A 342 -2.13 6.49 36.56
C SER A 342 -1.69 5.90 35.23
N VAL A 343 -2.22 6.40 34.13
CA VAL A 343 -1.85 5.93 32.78
C VAL A 343 -2.03 7.02 31.74
N TYR A 344 -1.08 7.12 30.82
CA TYR A 344 -1.27 7.81 29.54
C TYR A 344 -1.89 6.83 28.55
N THR A 345 -3.01 7.17 27.91
CA THR A 345 -3.76 6.24 27.03
C THR A 345 -4.32 6.94 25.79
N THR A 346 -4.55 6.16 24.73
CA THR A 346 -5.39 6.55 23.58
C THR A 346 -6.85 6.19 23.89
N ALA A 347 -7.72 7.19 24.08
CA ALA A 347 -9.16 7.05 24.45
C ALA A 347 -9.50 6.63 25.90
#